data_AF-A0A9E3C3Q7-F1
#
_entry.id   AF-A0A9E3C3Q7-F1
#
_cell.length_a   1.000
_cell.length_b   1.000
_cell.length_c   1.000
_cell.angle_alpha   90.00
_cell.angle_beta   90.00
_cell.angle_gamma   90.00
#
_symmetry.space_group_name_H-M   'P 1'
#
loop_
_entity.id
_entity.type
_entity.pdbx_description
1 polymer ?
#
loop_
_entity_poly.entity_id
_entity_poly.type
_entity_poly.pdbx_seq_one_letter_code
_entity_poly.pdbx_strand_id
1 'polypeptide(L)'
;MATLVIRNVDESLHRRLKARAAAQGRSMEEEARLLLREGLAAEPLPEGETLASAMRALFEPLGGVDFPSVREPGHRLPPDFSGDEWDRLGD
;
A
#
# COMPACT_ATOMS: atom_id res chain seq x y z
N MET A 1 -10.99 -18.84 22.86
CA MET A 1 -10.39 -17.51 22.61
C MET A 1 -8.95 -17.57 23.04
N ALA A 2 -8.02 -17.19 22.17
CA ALA A 2 -6.65 -16.96 22.59
C ALA A 2 -6.51 -15.51 23.05
N THR A 3 -5.81 -15.29 24.16
CA THR A 3 -5.48 -13.95 24.66
C THR A 3 -4.00 -13.70 24.43
N LEU A 4 -3.68 -12.56 23.81
CA LEU A 4 -2.31 -12.11 23.57
C LEU A 4 -2.06 -10.85 24.40
N VAL A 5 -0.96 -10.83 25.17
CA VAL A 5 -0.50 -9.65 25.90
C VAL A 5 0.82 -9.20 25.31
N ILE A 6 0.83 -8.01 24.71
CA ILE A 6 2.05 -7.40 24.17
C ILE A 6 2.61 -6.47 25.25
N ARG A 7 3.80 -6.79 25.76
CA ARG A 7 4.49 -5.97 26.77
C ARG A 7 5.44 -4.99 26.10
N ASN A 8 5.81 -3.92 26.82
CA ASN A 8 6.78 -2.91 26.38
C ASN A 8 6.42 -2.25 25.04
N VAL A 9 5.13 -1.96 24.82
CA VAL A 9 4.69 -1.17 23.67
C VAL A 9 5.00 0.29 23.94
N ASP A 10 5.78 0.92 23.06
CA ASP A 10 6.09 2.35 23.16
C ASP A 10 4.81 3.20 23.12
N GLU A 11 4.78 4.27 23.92
CA GLU A 11 3.60 5.15 24.01
C GLU A 11 3.25 5.79 22.66
N SER A 12 4.26 6.06 21.82
CA SER A 12 4.05 6.56 20.47
C SER A 12 3.30 5.56 19.59
N LEU A 13 3.65 4.27 19.69
CA LEU A 13 3.01 3.18 18.94
C LEU A 13 1.57 2.97 19.43
N HIS A 14 1.36 2.96 20.75
CA HIS A 14 0.03 2.84 21.35
C HIS A 14 -0.91 4.00 20.91
N ARG A 15 -0.41 5.24 20.91
CA ARG A 15 -1.18 6.40 20.42
C ARG A 15 -1.51 6.31 18.93
N ARG A 16 -0.56 5.88 18.11
CA ARG A 16 -0.79 5.67 16.67
C ARG A 16 -1.86 4.62 16.41
N LEU A 17 -1.83 3.51 17.15
CA LEU A 17 -2.85 2.46 17.05
C LEU A 17 -4.23 3.00 17.43
N LYS A 18 -4.32 3.77 18.53
CA LYS A 18 -5.58 4.41 18.95
C LYS A 18 -6.14 5.35 17.89
N ALA A 19 -5.29 6.21 17.34
CA ALA A 19 -5.68 7.18 16.33
C ALA A 19 -6.17 6.49 15.05
N ARG A 20 -5.46 5.44 14.61
CA ARG A 20 -5.85 4.64 13.44
C ARG A 20 -7.19 3.92 13.66
N ALA A 21 -7.39 3.30 14.81
CA ALA A 21 -8.65 2.64 15.14
C ALA A 21 -9.84 3.62 15.11
N ALA A 22 -9.66 4.82 15.68
CA ALA A 22 -10.67 5.87 15.65
C ALA A 22 -10.98 6.33 14.22
N ALA A 23 -9.94 6.53 13.38
CA ALA A 23 -10.11 6.91 11.98
C ALA A 23 -10.85 5.85 11.14
N GLN A 24 -10.69 4.57 11.49
CA GLN A 24 -11.36 3.44 10.81
C GLN A 24 -12.71 3.07 11.44
N GLY A 25 -13.16 3.77 12.49
CA GLY A 25 -14.43 3.50 13.16
C GLY A 25 -14.48 2.15 13.89
N ARG A 26 -13.33 1.67 14.38
CA ARG A 26 -13.19 0.34 15.03
C ARG A 26 -12.65 0.48 16.45
N SER A 27 -12.84 -0.57 17.26
CA SER A 27 -12.15 -0.65 18.55
C SER A 27 -10.65 -0.83 18.34
N MET A 28 -9.84 -0.39 19.31
CA MET A 28 -8.40 -0.59 19.29
C MET A 28 -8.02 -2.08 19.19
N GLU A 29 -8.78 -2.95 19.87
CA GLU A 29 -8.58 -4.40 19.84
C GLU A 29 -8.84 -4.97 18.43
N GLU A 30 -9.91 -4.55 17.77
CA GLU A 30 -10.22 -5.00 16.41
C GLU A 30 -9.15 -4.52 15.43
N GLU A 31 -8.69 -3.27 15.55
CA GLU A 31 -7.60 -2.73 14.73
C GLU A 31 -6.29 -3.51 14.95
N ALA A 32 -5.97 -3.86 16.21
CA ALA A 32 -4.81 -4.70 16.51
C ALA A 32 -4.94 -6.09 15.88
N ARG A 33 -6.11 -6.72 15.96
CA ARG A 33 -6.37 -8.02 15.33
C ARG A 33 -6.26 -7.97 13.81
N LEU A 34 -6.69 -6.87 13.17
CA LEU A 34 -6.55 -6.65 11.74
C LEU A 34 -5.09 -6.53 11.32
N LEU A 35 -4.31 -5.66 11.99
CA LEU A 35 -2.90 -5.48 11.69
C LEU A 35 -2.10 -6.78 11.87
N LEU A 36 -2.43 -7.58 12.89
CA LEU A 36 -1.83 -8.90 13.06
C LEU A 36 -2.22 -9.86 11.93
N ARG A 37 -3.49 -9.87 11.49
CA ARG A 37 -3.92 -10.69 10.34
C ARG A 37 -3.20 -10.28 9.06
N GLU A 38 -3.13 -8.99 8.78
CA GLU A 38 -2.44 -8.45 7.60
C GLU A 38 -0.94 -8.75 7.63
N GLY A 39 -0.29 -8.51 8.78
CA GLY A 39 1.14 -8.76 8.95
C GLY A 39 1.52 -10.24 8.87
N LEU A 40 0.64 -11.14 9.31
CA LEU A 40 0.87 -12.59 9.19
C LEU A 40 0.47 -13.16 7.82
N ALA A 41 -0.42 -12.49 7.09
CA ALA A 41 -0.77 -12.86 5.72
C ALA A 41 0.25 -12.36 4.69
N ALA A 42 1.02 -11.32 5.04
CA ALA A 42 2.14 -10.88 4.25
C ALA A 42 3.25 -11.93 4.30
N GLU A 43 3.39 -12.72 3.24
CA GLU A 43 4.61 -13.48 3.02
C GLU A 43 5.77 -12.48 2.91
N PRO A 44 6.83 -12.61 3.72
CA PRO A 44 8.03 -11.82 3.51
C PRO A 44 8.52 -12.12 2.10
N LEU A 45 8.63 -11.08 1.28
CA LEU A 45 9.30 -11.20 -0.02
C LEU A 45 10.66 -11.86 0.26
N PRO A 46 10.98 -13.05 -0.29
CA PRO A 46 12.28 -13.66 -0.13
C PRO A 46 13.39 -12.62 -0.32
N GLU A 47 14.37 -12.60 0.57
CA GLU A 47 15.52 -11.69 0.43
C GLU A 47 16.10 -11.83 -0.97
N GLY A 48 16.14 -10.72 -1.72
CA GLY A 48 16.56 -10.72 -3.13
C GLY A 48 15.43 -10.77 -4.16
N GLU A 49 14.17 -10.79 -3.73
CA GLU A 49 13.03 -10.63 -4.63
C GLU A 49 12.96 -9.17 -5.11
N THR A 50 13.37 -8.98 -6.35
CA THR A 50 13.29 -7.72 -7.08
C THR A 50 12.00 -7.69 -7.87
N LEU A 51 11.56 -6.50 -8.28
CA LEU A 51 10.49 -6.38 -9.29
C LEU A 51 10.79 -7.25 -10.52
N ALA A 52 12.06 -7.33 -10.93
CA ALA A 52 12.48 -8.13 -12.07
C ALA A 52 12.30 -9.64 -11.85
N SER A 53 12.56 -10.17 -10.64
CA SER A 53 12.31 -11.60 -10.35
C SER A 53 10.83 -11.91 -10.25
N ALA A 54 10.03 -11.02 -9.67
CA ALA A 54 8.57 -11.15 -9.62
C ALA A 54 7.97 -11.16 -11.04
N MET A 55 8.40 -10.24 -11.91
CA MET A 55 7.98 -10.23 -13.32
C MET A 55 8.37 -11.53 -14.04
N ARG A 56 9.61 -12.01 -13.86
CA ARG A 56 10.04 -13.28 -14.47
C ARG A 56 9.18 -14.45 -14.03
N ALA A 57 8.88 -14.58 -12.73
CA ALA A 57 8.04 -15.66 -12.22
C ALA A 57 6.62 -15.68 -12.85
N LEU A 58 6.08 -14.51 -13.22
CA LEU A 58 4.78 -14.41 -13.89
C LEU A 58 4.84 -14.82 -15.38
N PHE A 59 5.91 -14.46 -16.08
CA PHE A 59 5.99 -14.60 -17.55
C PHE A 59 6.78 -15.83 -18.03
N GLU A 60 7.67 -16.40 -17.20
CA GLU A 60 8.48 -17.57 -17.54
C GLU A 60 7.62 -18.82 -17.84
N PRO A 61 6.55 -19.14 -17.08
CA PRO A 61 5.65 -20.26 -17.41
C PRO A 61 4.91 -20.08 -18.74
N LEU A 62 4.80 -18.84 -19.23
CA LEU A 62 4.17 -18.51 -20.51
C LEU A 62 5.16 -18.60 -21.69
N GLY A 63 6.45 -18.89 -21.43
CA GLY A 63 7.50 -18.94 -22.45
C GLY A 63 8.02 -17.55 -22.87
N GLY A 64 7.70 -16.50 -22.10
CA GLY A 64 7.91 -15.11 -22.50
C GLY A 64 6.74 -14.56 -23.32
N VAL A 65 6.49 -13.26 -23.22
CA VAL A 65 5.38 -12.58 -23.91
C VAL A 65 5.95 -11.41 -24.71
N ASP A 66 5.74 -11.44 -26.03
CA ASP A 66 5.97 -10.29 -26.89
C ASP A 66 4.73 -9.41 -26.90
N PHE A 67 4.86 -8.21 -26.35
CA PHE A 67 3.78 -7.23 -26.41
C PHE A 67 3.88 -6.45 -27.72
N PRO A 68 2.79 -6.35 -28.52
CA PRO A 68 2.79 -5.46 -29.67
C PRO A 68 3.01 -4.03 -29.18
N SER A 69 3.80 -3.25 -29.92
CA SER A 69 3.98 -1.83 -29.61
C SER A 69 2.64 -1.12 -29.66
N VAL A 70 2.16 -0.64 -28.52
CA VAL A 70 1.02 0.26 -28.50
C VAL A 70 1.55 1.62 -28.93
N ARG A 71 1.04 2.16 -30.04
CA ARG A 71 1.30 3.56 -30.39
C ARG A 71 0.73 4.40 -29.26
N GLU A 72 1.61 5.03 -28.48
CA GLU A 72 1.14 6.01 -27.51
C GLU A 72 0.33 7.06 -28.29
N PRO A 73 -0.92 7.36 -27.90
CA PRO A 73 -1.50 8.62 -28.34
C PRO A 73 -0.49 9.68 -27.87
N GLY A 74 0.07 10.43 -28.84
CA GLY A 74 1.17 11.36 -28.58
C GLY A 74 0.89 12.18 -27.32
N HIS A 75 1.95 12.47 -26.55
CA HIS A 75 1.89 13.07 -25.22
C HIS A 75 0.59 13.86 -24.98
N ARG A 76 -0.22 13.42 -24.02
CA ARG A 76 -1.28 14.29 -23.51
C ARG A 76 -0.61 15.57 -23.06
N LEU A 77 -1.16 16.71 -23.45
CA LEU A 77 -0.72 17.99 -22.91
C LEU A 77 -0.82 17.88 -21.38
N PRO A 78 0.19 18.35 -20.62
CA PRO A 78 0.06 18.43 -19.18
C PRO A 78 -1.20 19.24 -18.85
N PRO A 79 -1.90 18.95 -17.74
CA PRO A 79 -3.02 19.77 -17.31
C PRO A 79 -2.57 21.23 -17.20
N ASP A 80 -3.39 22.15 -17.71
CA ASP A 80 -3.16 23.57 -17.50
C ASP A 80 -3.67 23.94 -16.11
N PHE A 81 -2.74 24.37 -15.25
CA PHE A 81 -3.03 24.80 -13.89
C PHE A 81 -3.13 26.33 -13.77
N SER A 82 -3.14 27.06 -14.90
CA SER A 82 -3.11 28.52 -14.93
C SER A 82 -4.50 29.18 -14.83
N GLY A 83 -5.57 28.41 -14.65
CA GLY A 83 -6.94 28.92 -14.56
C GLY A 83 -7.32 29.42 -13.15
N ASP A 84 -8.21 30.42 -13.10
CA ASP A 84 -8.76 31.04 -11.86
C ASP A 84 -9.41 30.05 -10.88
N GLU A 85 -9.71 28.83 -11.33
CA GLU A 85 -10.19 27.71 -10.51
C GLU A 85 -9.14 27.14 -9.54
N TRP A 86 -7.85 27.34 -9.82
CA TRP A 86 -6.74 26.87 -8.99
C TRP A 86 -6.30 27.88 -7.92
N ASP A 87 -6.60 29.17 -8.10
CA ASP A 87 -6.28 30.22 -7.13
C ASP A 87 -7.08 30.13 -5.82
N ARG A 88 -8.23 29.45 -5.85
CA ARG A 88 -9.13 29.30 -4.68
C ARG A 88 -8.75 28.18 -3.70
N LEU A 89 -7.65 27.47 -3.94
CA LEU A 89 -7.16 26.37 -3.08
C LEU A 89 -6.03 26.81 -2.12
N GLY A 90 -5.68 28.10 -2.11
CA GLY A 90 -4.55 28.66 -1.34
C GLY A 90 -4.92 29.52 -0.13
N ASP A 91 -6.19 29.56 0.29
CA ASP A 91 -6.65 30.26 1.52
C ASP A 91 -7.21 29.27 2.55
#